data_AF-A0ABD0R6T5-F1
#
_entry.id   AF-A0ABD0R6T5-F1
#
_cell.length_a   1.000
_cell.length_b   1.000
_cell.length_c   1.000
_cell.angle_alpha   90.00
_cell.angle_beta   90.00
_cell.angle_gamma   90.00
#
_symmetry.space_group_name_H-M   'P 1'
#
loop_
_entity.id
_entity.type
_entity.pdbx_description
1 polymer ?
#
loop_
_entity_poly.entity_id
_entity_poly.type
_entity_poly.pdbx_seq_one_letter_code
_entity_poly.pdbx_strand_id
1 'polypeptide(L)'
;MSPIPALPLIINCCMSALGCIATVKLIPAFKDHFISARLYGMDLNKTIKKEVPESQGVISGTVFLIILFLFIPVPFLQCFMGEQCQRFPHNE
;
A
#
# COMPACT_ATOMS: atom_id res chain seq x y z
N MET A 1 24.08 16.67 11.28
CA MET A 1 22.74 16.23 10.88
C MET A 1 22.90 15.34 9.66
N SER A 2 22.48 14.07 9.75
CA SER A 2 22.44 13.19 8.59
C SER A 2 21.55 13.82 7.51
N PRO A 3 21.95 13.75 6.22
CA PRO A 3 21.09 14.23 5.15
C PRO A 3 19.78 13.43 5.19
N ILE A 4 18.65 14.12 5.13
CA ILE A 4 17.34 13.48 4.99
C ILE A 4 17.40 12.61 3.72
N PRO A 5 17.03 11.32 3.77
CA PRO A 5 17.01 10.46 2.59
C PRO A 5 15.85 10.88 1.67
N ALA A 6 16.04 11.97 0.94
CA ALA A 6 15.02 12.58 0.09
C ALA A 6 14.58 11.65 -1.05
N LEU A 7 15.52 10.89 -1.62
CA LEU A 7 15.23 9.97 -2.73
C LEU A 7 14.25 8.84 -2.33
N PRO A 8 14.47 8.06 -1.24
CA PRO A 8 13.47 7.11 -0.76
C PRO A 8 12.11 7.74 -0.45
N LEU A 9 12.08 8.94 0.13
CA LEU A 9 10.83 9.62 0.45
C LEU A 9 10.04 10.05 -0.81
N ILE A 10 10.73 10.55 -1.84
CA ILE A 10 10.11 10.90 -3.12
C ILE A 10 9.55 9.65 -3.79
N ILE A 11 10.32 8.56 -3.82
CA ILE A 11 9.86 7.28 -4.40
C ILE A 11 8.63 6.76 -3.63
N ASN A 12 8.64 6.80 -2.30
CA ASN A 12 7.50 6.41 -1.48
C ASN A 12 6.25 7.25 -1.79
N CYS A 13 6.41 8.57 -1.97
CA CYS A 13 5.32 9.47 -2.33
C CYS A 13 4.74 9.11 -3.71
N CYS A 14 5.58 8.88 -4.72
CA CYS A 14 5.14 8.46 -6.05
C CYS A 14 4.41 7.11 -6.01
N MET A 15 4.96 6.12 -5.31
CA MET A 15 4.32 4.81 -5.16
C MET A 15 2.99 4.90 -4.40
N SER A 16 2.89 5.76 -3.39
CA SER A 16 1.65 6.02 -2.66
C SER A 16 0.59 6.66 -3.54
N ALA A 17 0.96 7.61 -4.42
CA ALA A 17 0.04 8.20 -5.39
C ALA A 17 -0.48 7.16 -6.39
N LEU A 18 0.40 6.29 -6.91
CA LEU A 18 0.01 5.16 -7.76
C LEU A 18 -0.91 4.19 -7.01
N GLY A 19 -0.62 3.91 -5.73
CA GLY A 19 -1.45 3.10 -4.84
C GLY A 19 -2.85 3.67 -4.62
N CYS A 20 -2.96 4.98 -4.47
CA CYS A 20 -4.24 5.66 -4.37
C CYS A 20 -5.06 5.47 -5.65
N ILE A 21 -4.45 5.70 -6.82
CA ILE A 21 -5.10 5.50 -8.13
C ILE A 21 -5.55 4.04 -8.28
N ALA A 22 -4.68 3.08 -7.94
CA ALA A 22 -4.99 1.66 -7.97
C ALA A 22 -6.17 1.32 -7.04
N THR A 23 -6.16 1.81 -5.80
CA THR A 23 -7.24 1.56 -4.82
C THR A 23 -8.58 2.09 -5.30
N VAL A 24 -8.62 3.33 -5.83
CA VAL A 24 -9.84 3.94 -6.37
C VAL A 24 -10.41 3.15 -7.56
N LYS A 25 -9.55 2.50 -8.36
CA LYS A 25 -9.97 1.66 -9.48
C LYS A 25 -10.36 0.24 -9.05
N LEU A 26 -9.67 -0.34 -8.07
CA LEU A 26 -9.87 -1.72 -7.64
C LEU A 26 -11.13 -1.88 -6.77
N ILE A 27 -11.43 -0.93 -5.87
CA ILE A 27 -12.65 -0.98 -5.04
C ILE A 27 -13.92 -1.24 -5.87
N PRO A 28 -14.25 -0.44 -6.90
CA PRO A 28 -15.43 -0.69 -7.72
C PRO A 28 -15.30 -1.95 -8.60
N ALA A 29 -14.09 -2.28 -9.06
CA ALA A 29 -13.87 -3.47 -9.90
C ALA A 29 -14.13 -4.78 -9.14
N PHE A 30 -13.83 -4.82 -7.84
CA PHE A 30 -14.06 -5.99 -7.01
C PHE A 30 -15.44 -6.04 -6.37
N LYS A 31 -16.26 -4.99 -6.49
CA LYS A 31 -17.58 -4.90 -5.87
C LYS A 31 -18.41 -6.18 -6.06
N ASP A 32 -18.55 -6.65 -7.29
CA ASP A 32 -19.42 -7.79 -7.59
C ASP A 32 -18.91 -9.10 -6.95
N HIS A 33 -17.59 -9.25 -6.79
CA HIS A 33 -17.00 -10.37 -6.06
C HIS A 33 -17.43 -10.36 -4.57
N PHE A 34 -17.42 -9.20 -3.91
CA PHE A 34 -17.85 -9.08 -2.52
C PHE A 34 -19.35 -9.34 -2.35
N ILE A 35 -20.18 -8.81 -3.26
CA ILE A 35 -21.62 -9.10 -3.25
C ILE A 35 -21.87 -10.61 -3.46
N SER A 36 -21.20 -11.22 -4.43
CA SER A 36 -21.35 -12.66 -4.71
C SER A 36 -20.92 -13.55 -3.54
N ALA A 37 -19.91 -13.12 -2.78
CA ALA A 37 -19.43 -13.79 -1.57
C ALA A 37 -20.32 -13.56 -0.33
N ARG A 38 -21.45 -12.86 -0.47
CA ARG A 38 -22.31 -12.41 0.64
C ARG A 38 -21.59 -11.52 1.67
N LEU A 39 -20.52 -10.85 1.25
CA LEU A 39 -19.80 -9.84 2.03
C LEU A 39 -20.41 -8.47 1.72
N TYR A 40 -21.66 -8.27 2.15
CA TYR A 40 -22.37 -7.02 1.97
C TYR A 40 -23.29 -6.74 3.15
N GLY A 41 -23.58 -5.45 3.32
CA GLY A 41 -24.45 -4.92 4.36
C GLY A 41 -25.47 -3.98 3.75
N MET A 42 -26.51 -3.66 4.52
CA MET A 42 -27.45 -2.61 4.17
C MET A 42 -27.15 -1.39 5.03
N ASP A 43 -27.24 -0.22 4.44
CA ASP A 43 -27.18 1.04 5.19
C ASP A 43 -28.44 1.14 6.08
N LEU A 44 -28.26 0.90 7.38
CA LEU A 44 -29.35 0.87 8.35
C LEU A 44 -30.00 2.26 8.52
N ASN A 45 -29.23 3.32 8.31
CA ASN A 45 -29.67 4.70 8.45
C ASN A 45 -30.38 5.25 7.20
N LYS A 46 -30.56 4.42 6.17
CA LYS A 46 -31.30 4.78 4.95
C LYS A 46 -32.57 3.93 4.80
N THR A 47 -33.60 4.57 4.27
CA THR A 47 -34.87 3.93 3.90
C THR A 47 -34.69 3.00 2.70
N ILE A 48 -33.81 3.35 1.77
CA ILE A 48 -33.47 2.53 0.60
C ILE A 48 -32.52 1.41 1.02
N LYS A 49 -33.00 0.17 0.97
CA LYS A 49 -32.25 -1.05 1.30
C LYS A 49 -31.45 -1.56 0.10
N LYS A 50 -30.36 -0.85 -0.21
CA LYS A 50 -29.38 -1.27 -1.23
C LYS A 50 -28.24 -2.04 -0.57
N GLU A 51 -27.82 -3.13 -1.21
CA GLU A 51 -26.63 -3.89 -0.83
C GLU A 51 -25.37 -3.06 -1.07
N VAL A 52 -24.58 -2.85 -0.02
CA VAL A 52 -23.31 -2.15 -0.02
C VAL A 52 -22.22 -3.19 0.28
N PRO A 53 -21.19 -3.31 -0.58
CA PRO A 53 -20.13 -4.29 -0.34
C PRO A 53 -19.37 -3.92 0.95
N GLU A 54 -19.20 -4.91 1.83
CA GLU A 54 -18.54 -4.74 3.11
C GLU A 54 -17.05 -5.06 2.99
N SER A 55 -16.30 -4.76 4.05
CA SER A 55 -14.87 -5.12 4.17
C SER A 55 -13.96 -4.59 3.06
N GLN A 56 -14.32 -3.48 2.40
CA GLN A 56 -13.53 -2.89 1.30
C GLN A 56 -12.11 -2.46 1.73
N GLY A 57 -11.88 -2.31 3.04
CA GLY A 57 -10.55 -2.07 3.60
C GLY A 57 -9.54 -3.19 3.31
N VAL A 58 -9.98 -4.41 2.96
CA VAL A 58 -9.06 -5.47 2.54
C VAL A 58 -8.36 -5.11 1.22
N ILE A 59 -9.06 -4.44 0.29
CA ILE A 59 -8.49 -4.04 -1.01
C ILE A 59 -7.41 -2.99 -0.80
N SER A 60 -7.71 -1.93 -0.04
CA SER A 60 -6.72 -0.88 0.26
C SER A 60 -5.55 -1.43 1.08
N GLY A 61 -5.80 -2.34 2.02
CA GLY A 61 -4.78 -3.02 2.79
C GLY A 61 -3.85 -3.87 1.92
N THR A 62 -4.40 -4.65 0.98
CA THR A 62 -3.59 -5.44 0.04
C THR A 62 -2.74 -4.55 -0.86
N VAL A 63 -3.29 -3.45 -1.39
CA VAL A 63 -2.53 -2.49 -2.20
C VAL A 63 -1.39 -1.88 -1.38
N PHE A 64 -1.66 -1.49 -0.14
CA PHE A 64 -0.65 -0.97 0.79
C PHE A 64 0.49 -1.98 1.04
N LEU A 65 0.17 -3.24 1.31
CA LEU A 65 1.17 -4.29 1.52
C LEU A 65 2.03 -4.53 0.27
N ILE A 66 1.42 -4.57 -0.92
CA ILE A 66 2.15 -4.71 -2.18
C ILE A 66 3.12 -3.55 -2.37
N ILE A 67 2.68 -2.32 -2.14
CA ILE A 67 3.53 -1.12 -2.25
C ILE A 67 4.70 -1.21 -1.26
N LEU A 68 4.43 -1.58 -0.01
CA LEU A 68 5.49 -1.76 0.98
C LEU A 68 6.49 -2.84 0.56
N PHE A 69 6.03 -4.01 0.09
CA PHE A 69 6.91 -5.07 -0.37
C PHE A 69 7.81 -4.62 -1.52
N LEU A 70 7.29 -3.83 -2.44
CA LEU A 70 8.07 -3.23 -3.53
C LEU A 70 8.99 -2.10 -3.05
N PHE A 71 8.63 -1.40 -1.97
CA PHE A 71 9.40 -0.30 -1.41
C PHE A 71 10.54 -0.75 -0.50
N ILE A 72 10.45 -1.93 0.16
CA ILE A 72 11.50 -2.48 1.03
C ILE A 72 12.92 -2.37 0.44
N PRO A 73 13.20 -2.72 -0.83
CA PRO A 73 14.56 -2.61 -1.36
C PRO A 73 15.06 -1.16 -1.53
N VAL A 74 14.16 -0.18 -1.67
CA VAL A 74 14.50 1.21 -2.04
C VAL A 74 15.42 1.89 -1.01
N PRO A 75 15.14 1.85 0.30
CA PRO A 75 16.07 2.37 1.33
C PRO A 75 17.43 1.69 1.35
N PHE A 76 17.55 0.44 0.88
CA PHE A 76 18.79 -0.33 0.93
C PHE A 76 19.58 -0.33 -0.39
N LEU A 77 19.08 0.32 -1.45
CA LEU A 77 19.72 0.35 -2.77
C LEU A 77 21.19 0.81 -2.71
N GLN A 78 21.53 1.75 -1.82
CA GLN A 78 22.91 2.22 -1.64
C GLN A 78 23.87 1.16 -1.07
N CYS A 79 23.38 0.22 -0.24
CA CYS A 79 24.17 -0.93 0.21
C CYS A 79 24.28 -1.99 -0.90
N PHE A 80 23.23 -2.20 -1.72
CA PHE A 80 23.25 -3.16 -2.83
C PHE A 80 24.10 -2.70 -4.03
N MET A 81 24.17 -1.40 -4.32
CA MET A 81 24.89 -0.83 -5.47
C MET A 81 26.38 -0.53 -5.19
N GLY A 82 26.92 -0.95 -4.05
CA GLY A 82 28.36 -1.05 -3.80
C GLY A 82 29.06 0.18 -3.21
N GLU A 83 28.36 1.29 -2.93
CA GLU A 83 29.03 2.55 -2.55
C GLU A 83 29.31 2.70 -1.04
N GLN A 84 28.48 2.20 -0.12
CA GLN A 84 28.77 2.29 1.33
C GLN A 84 27.90 1.29 2.12
N CYS A 85 28.21 -0.01 2.10
CA CYS A 85 27.79 -0.82 3.23
C CYS A 85 28.90 -0.70 4.28
N GLN A 86 28.79 0.32 5.15
CA GLN A 86 29.68 0.48 6.30
C GLN A 86 29.79 -0.88 6.98
N ARG A 87 30.99 -1.46 6.93
CA ARG A 87 31.25 -2.80 7.46
C ARG A 87 30.79 -2.80 8.92
N PHE A 88 29.92 -3.77 9.26
CA PHE A 88 29.32 -3.87 10.59
C PHE A 88 30.41 -3.67 11.64
N PRO A 89 30.29 -2.69 12.56
CA PRO A 89 31.37 -2.39 13.49
C PRO A 89 31.58 -3.62 14.38
N HIS A 90 32.73 -4.28 14.18
CA HIS A 90 33.25 -5.30 15.07
C HIS A 90 34.57 -4.79 15.59
N ASN A 91 34.79 -4.94 16.89
CA ASN A 91 36.13 -4.81 17.44
C ASN A 91 36.89 -6.07 17.05
N GLU A 92 38.07 -5.91 16.44
CA GLU A 92 39.04 -7.01 16.29
C GLU A 92 39.64 -7.39 17.64
#